data_AF-A0A2R9BAM1-F1
#
_entry.id   AF-A0A2R9BAM1-F1
#
_cell.length_a   1.000
_cell.length_b   1.000
_cell.length_c   1.000
_cell.angle_alpha   90.00
_cell.angle_beta   90.00
_cell.angle_gamma   90.00
#
_symmetry.space_group_name_H-M   'P 1'
#
loop_
_entity.id
_entity.type
_entity.pdbx_description
1 polymer ?
#
loop_
_entity_poly.entity_id
_entity_poly.type
_entity_poly.pdbx_seq_one_letter_code
_entity_poly.pdbx_strand_id
1 'polypeptide(L)'
;VKCHSEYQDRIPPEREVEKNTQNGDPGTWFKVTIPYGIKYDKSWIVNSIQSHCSVPFTPVAFHYNKNRAHFFIQDASAACALKKVNCKIHDEENQKVFVFVNLSTKPQSIQKMLKPKEMLTLNKRYDVCQQALDLQRLRFDPDLVKHHIDIILNQRNYMAATLKIIERNFPELLSLNLCDNKLYHLDGLPDIIEKAPKVKTLNLSKNKLKSAWELGKVKGLKLEELWLEGNPLCSTFSDQSAYVSIIREYFPKLLRLDGQELASPIIIGIEAPEIIKPCKESYKGSETIKSLVLQFLLQYYLIYDSEDRTGLLSVYHDKACFSLTITLNPEDPEPSSLEKYFKDSRNIKNIKDPRLRIQLLKHTKREIVDSLSVLPRTQHDLNSYVVDLCIQMVSTCFLPQSGPES
;
A
#
# COMPACT_ATOMS: atom_id res chain seq x y z
N VAL A 1 47.17 12.00 43.46
CA VAL A 1 47.26 10.54 43.21
C VAL A 1 47.28 10.34 41.71
N LYS A 2 48.36 9.74 41.22
CA LYS A 2 48.69 9.53 39.79
C LYS A 2 47.73 8.52 39.15
N CYS A 3 47.25 8.79 37.95
CA CYS A 3 46.78 7.74 37.05
C CYS A 3 47.92 7.41 36.08
N HIS A 4 48.32 6.15 36.11
CA HIS A 4 49.39 5.59 35.30
C HIS A 4 48.98 5.49 33.83
N SER A 5 49.90 5.90 32.97
CA SER A 5 49.98 5.62 31.55
C SER A 5 50.49 4.20 31.32
N GLU A 6 49.77 3.39 30.55
CA GLU A 6 50.34 2.26 29.80
C GLU A 6 49.92 2.41 28.33
N TYR A 7 50.73 3.16 27.59
CA TYR A 7 50.85 3.03 26.16
C TYR A 7 51.69 1.78 25.90
N GLN A 8 51.09 0.73 25.36
CA GLN A 8 51.84 -0.32 24.66
C GLN A 8 51.77 -0.02 23.16
N ASP A 9 52.95 0.27 22.60
CA ASP A 9 53.22 0.42 21.18
C ASP A 9 52.57 -0.68 20.34
N ARG A 10 51.61 -0.31 19.50
CA ARG A 10 51.27 -1.08 18.30
C ARG A 10 51.62 -0.23 17.08
N ILE A 11 52.51 -0.83 16.29
CA ILE A 11 53.11 -0.36 15.04
C ILE A 11 52.09 0.34 14.11
N PRO A 12 52.44 1.43 13.41
CA PRO A 12 51.51 2.12 12.52
C PRO A 12 51.09 1.26 11.31
N PRO A 13 49.85 1.39 10.81
CA PRO A 13 49.33 0.63 9.67
C PRO A 13 49.89 1.07 8.30
N GLU A 14 50.89 1.95 8.27
CA GLU A 14 51.50 2.44 7.03
C GLU A 14 52.32 1.36 6.31
N ARG A 15 52.83 0.34 7.03
CA ARG A 15 53.66 -0.73 6.42
C ARG A 15 52.88 -1.88 5.79
N GLU A 16 51.57 -2.00 6.02
CA GLU A 16 50.76 -3.04 5.37
C GLU A 16 50.19 -2.62 4.00
N VAL A 17 50.18 -1.32 3.70
CA VAL A 17 49.63 -0.81 2.44
C VAL A 17 50.65 -0.88 1.30
N GLU A 18 51.96 -0.86 1.59
CA GLU A 18 53.01 -0.88 0.55
C GLU A 18 53.40 -2.27 0.05
N LYS A 19 52.97 -3.36 0.69
CA LYS A 19 53.34 -4.73 0.28
C LYS A 19 52.40 -5.42 -0.70
N ASN A 20 51.25 -4.83 -1.02
CA ASN A 20 50.26 -5.46 -1.91
C ASN A 20 50.12 -4.77 -3.27
N THR A 21 51.05 -3.89 -3.65
CA THR A 21 50.98 -3.14 -4.92
C THR A 21 51.70 -3.80 -6.10
N GLN A 22 51.81 -5.13 -6.12
CA GLN A 22 52.39 -5.86 -7.26
C GLN A 22 51.53 -6.99 -7.85
N ASN A 23 50.29 -7.17 -7.39
CA ASN A 23 49.35 -8.03 -8.09
C ASN A 23 47.99 -7.35 -8.16
N GLY A 24 47.49 -7.14 -9.38
CA GLY A 24 46.17 -6.58 -9.64
C GLY A 24 45.06 -7.50 -9.12
N ASP A 25 44.72 -7.38 -7.84
CA ASP A 25 43.50 -7.97 -7.29
C ASP A 25 42.37 -6.92 -7.32
N PRO A 26 41.38 -7.06 -8.22
CA PRO A 26 40.22 -6.16 -8.29
C PRO A 26 39.23 -6.35 -7.12
N GLY A 27 39.59 -7.09 -6.06
CA GLY A 27 38.67 -7.59 -5.03
C GLY A 27 38.38 -6.71 -3.81
N THR A 28 39.11 -5.62 -3.56
CA THR A 28 39.00 -4.90 -2.27
C THR A 28 37.86 -3.87 -2.26
N TRP A 29 36.94 -4.02 -1.30
CA TRP A 29 35.80 -3.12 -1.13
C TRP A 29 36.03 -2.15 0.03
N PHE A 30 35.52 -0.93 -0.15
CA PHE A 30 35.54 0.09 0.89
C PHE A 30 34.13 0.60 1.13
N LYS A 31 33.75 0.71 2.40
CA LYS A 31 32.48 1.28 2.83
C LYS A 31 32.69 2.74 3.21
N VAL A 32 31.93 3.61 2.56
CA VAL A 32 31.86 5.04 2.87
C VAL A 32 30.65 5.29 3.76
N THR A 33 30.85 6.06 4.83
CA THR A 33 29.82 6.38 5.83
C THR A 33 29.79 7.88 6.07
N ILE A 34 28.61 8.48 5.92
CA ILE A 34 28.33 9.89 6.22
C ILE A 34 27.38 9.96 7.41
N PRO A 35 27.86 10.34 8.61
CA PRO A 35 27.00 10.60 9.75
C PRO A 35 26.03 11.73 9.46
N TYR A 36 24.81 11.64 10.00
CA TYR A 36 23.73 12.60 9.74
C TYR A 36 23.35 12.74 8.26
N GLY A 37 23.81 11.80 7.42
CA GLY A 37 23.62 11.88 5.97
C GLY A 37 22.17 11.81 5.50
N ILE A 38 21.22 11.42 6.36
CA ILE A 38 19.78 11.44 6.02
C ILE A 38 19.25 12.85 5.75
N LYS A 39 19.95 13.88 6.24
CA LYS A 39 19.62 15.29 5.99
C LYS A 39 19.83 15.71 4.55
N TYR A 40 20.60 14.95 3.77
CA TYR A 40 21.01 15.34 2.44
C TYR A 40 20.60 14.31 1.40
N ASP A 41 20.18 14.79 0.23
CA ASP A 41 19.84 13.95 -0.91
C ASP A 41 21.07 13.20 -1.45
N LYS A 42 20.82 12.02 -2.02
CA LYS A 42 21.87 11.18 -2.61
C LYS A 42 22.69 11.93 -3.65
N SER A 43 22.05 12.66 -4.55
CA SER A 43 22.72 13.45 -5.60
C SER A 43 23.63 14.51 -5.01
N TRP A 44 23.13 15.23 -4.00
CA TRP A 44 23.91 16.23 -3.26
C TRP A 44 25.14 15.60 -2.62
N ILE A 45 24.98 14.50 -1.86
CA ILE A 45 26.10 13.82 -1.19
C ILE A 45 27.16 13.38 -2.20
N VAL A 46 26.76 12.74 -3.29
CA VAL A 46 27.69 12.22 -4.30
C VAL A 46 28.42 13.37 -5.00
N ASN A 47 27.70 14.43 -5.39
CA ASN A 47 28.28 15.56 -6.10
C ASN A 47 29.21 16.38 -5.20
N SER A 48 28.82 16.63 -3.94
CA SER A 48 29.64 17.35 -2.95
C SER A 48 30.92 16.61 -2.59
N ILE A 49 30.86 15.27 -2.52
CA ILE A 49 32.06 14.45 -2.34
C ILE A 49 32.91 14.46 -3.61
N GLN A 50 32.30 14.32 -4.78
CA GLN A 50 33.03 14.27 -6.06
C GLN A 50 33.76 15.58 -6.38
N SER A 51 33.20 16.75 -6.02
CA SER A 51 33.85 18.06 -6.23
C SER A 51 35.13 18.26 -5.42
N HIS A 52 35.26 17.56 -4.29
CA HIS A 52 36.43 17.61 -3.41
C HIS A 52 37.35 16.38 -3.53
N CYS A 53 36.92 15.36 -4.29
CA CYS A 53 37.66 14.14 -4.53
C CYS A 53 38.38 14.23 -5.87
N SER A 54 39.71 14.12 -5.86
CA SER A 54 40.53 14.20 -7.08
C SER A 54 40.38 12.98 -8.00
N VAL A 55 39.77 11.90 -7.51
CA VAL A 55 39.56 10.65 -8.25
C VAL A 55 38.07 10.45 -8.48
N PRO A 56 37.61 10.17 -9.70
CA PRO A 56 36.21 9.84 -9.95
C PRO A 56 35.85 8.52 -9.26
N PHE A 57 34.67 8.43 -8.68
CA PHE A 57 34.18 7.20 -8.09
C PHE A 57 32.73 6.92 -8.47
N THR A 58 32.36 5.64 -8.53
CA THR A 58 30.98 5.24 -8.74
C THR A 58 30.40 4.67 -7.44
N PRO A 59 29.42 5.33 -6.81
CA PRO A 59 28.82 4.83 -5.58
C PRO A 59 27.98 3.58 -5.87
N VAL A 60 28.40 2.45 -5.34
CA VAL A 60 27.66 1.19 -5.36
C VAL A 60 26.80 1.10 -4.10
N ALA A 61 25.61 0.51 -4.21
CA ALA A 61 24.84 0.12 -3.02
C ALA A 61 24.50 1.29 -2.07
N PHE A 62 24.20 2.47 -2.63
CA PHE A 62 23.83 3.64 -1.82
C PHE A 62 22.54 3.39 -1.05
N HIS A 63 22.57 3.59 0.27
CA HIS A 63 21.40 3.45 1.12
C HIS A 63 21.52 4.28 2.40
N TYR A 64 20.36 4.59 3.00
CA TYR A 64 20.28 5.17 4.33
C TYR A 64 20.08 4.06 5.36
N ASN A 65 20.80 4.14 6.48
CA ASN A 65 20.59 3.25 7.62
C ASN A 65 20.64 4.09 8.90
N LYS A 66 19.49 4.19 9.57
CA LYS A 66 19.24 5.15 10.66
C LYS A 66 19.60 6.56 10.18
N ASN A 67 20.32 7.32 10.99
CA ASN A 67 20.72 8.69 10.73
C ASN A 67 22.04 8.78 9.93
N ARG A 68 22.30 7.86 9.00
CA ARG A 68 23.57 7.80 8.25
C ARG A 68 23.34 7.39 6.80
N ALA A 69 24.08 8.01 5.88
CA ALA A 69 24.16 7.57 4.51
C ALA A 69 25.39 6.66 4.31
N HIS A 70 25.22 5.62 3.50
CA HIS A 70 26.26 4.64 3.20
C HIS A 70 26.32 4.35 1.72
N PHE A 71 27.51 4.15 1.19
CA PHE A 71 27.74 3.56 -0.12
C PHE A 71 29.09 2.83 -0.14
N PHE A 72 29.36 2.14 -1.24
CA PHE A 72 30.55 1.31 -1.38
C PHE A 72 31.26 1.62 -2.68
N ILE A 73 32.57 1.40 -2.69
CA ILE A 73 33.41 1.52 -3.86
C ILE A 73 34.37 0.33 -3.93
N GLN A 74 34.75 -0.05 -5.13
CA GLN A 74 35.67 -1.16 -5.42
C GLN A 74 36.94 -0.62 -6.09
N ASP A 75 37.53 0.41 -5.49
CA ASP A 75 38.74 1.05 -5.99
C ASP A 75 39.52 1.63 -4.80
N ALA A 76 40.73 1.10 -4.58
CA ALA A 76 41.60 1.52 -3.49
C ALA A 76 42.15 2.94 -3.68
N SER A 77 42.36 3.36 -4.94
CA SER A 77 42.84 4.71 -5.27
C SER A 77 41.75 5.74 -4.95
N ALA A 78 40.50 5.47 -5.35
CA ALA A 78 39.34 6.28 -5.00
C ALA A 78 39.09 6.31 -3.48
N ALA A 79 39.24 5.16 -2.78
CA ALA A 79 39.09 5.10 -1.33
C ALA A 79 40.13 5.94 -0.58
N CYS A 80 41.38 5.93 -1.05
CA CYS A 80 42.43 6.77 -0.49
C CYS A 80 42.15 8.26 -0.71
N ALA A 81 41.68 8.64 -1.91
CA ALA A 81 41.28 10.02 -2.20
C ALA A 81 40.09 10.47 -1.34
N LEU A 82 39.07 9.63 -1.16
CA LEU A 82 37.90 9.92 -0.33
C LEU A 82 38.23 10.12 1.15
N LYS A 83 39.24 9.44 1.70
CA LYS A 83 39.70 9.71 3.08
C LYS A 83 40.17 11.14 3.25
N LYS A 84 40.76 11.73 2.20
CA LYS A 84 41.24 13.13 2.20
C LYS A 84 40.12 14.15 2.00
N VAL A 85 38.89 13.72 1.72
CA VAL A 85 37.70 14.59 1.61
C VAL A 85 37.10 14.88 2.99
N ASN A 86 37.40 14.04 4.00
CA ASN A 86 36.87 14.23 5.35
C ASN A 86 37.15 15.64 5.87
N CYS A 87 36.14 16.28 6.46
CA CYS A 87 36.16 17.65 6.99
C CYS A 87 36.29 18.79 5.96
N LYS A 88 36.19 18.52 4.64
CA LYS A 88 36.26 19.56 3.60
C LYS A 88 34.90 20.08 3.13
N ILE A 89 33.86 19.27 3.27
CA ILE A 89 32.51 19.59 2.81
C ILE A 89 31.76 20.36 3.90
N HIS A 90 31.10 21.45 3.51
CA HIS A 90 30.17 22.21 4.35
C HIS A 90 28.79 22.19 3.69
N ASP A 91 27.73 22.10 4.49
CA ASP A 91 26.35 22.20 4.00
C ASP A 91 25.86 23.66 3.91
N GLU A 92 24.60 23.84 3.52
CA GLU A 92 23.97 25.16 3.35
C GLU A 92 23.89 25.96 4.65
N GLU A 93 23.93 25.29 5.81
CA GLU A 93 23.99 25.90 7.15
C GLU A 93 25.44 26.07 7.66
N ASN A 94 26.42 25.89 6.77
CA ASN A 94 27.87 25.91 7.05
C ASN A 94 28.31 24.87 8.10
N GLN A 95 27.57 23.78 8.25
CA GLN A 95 27.94 22.65 9.11
C GLN A 95 28.87 21.69 8.37
N LYS A 96 29.88 21.18 9.08
CA LYS A 96 30.85 20.24 8.51
C LYS A 96 30.25 18.86 8.28
N VAL A 97 30.40 18.35 7.07
CA VAL A 97 30.02 16.98 6.71
C VAL A 97 31.23 16.07 6.81
N PHE A 98 31.10 15.02 7.64
CA PHE A 98 32.16 14.04 7.85
C PHE A 98 32.02 12.84 6.91
N VAL A 99 33.15 12.39 6.36
CA VAL A 99 33.21 11.26 5.41
C VAL A 99 34.20 10.23 5.93
N PHE A 100 33.70 9.06 6.34
CA PHE A 100 34.53 7.98 6.84
C PHE A 100 34.62 6.85 5.83
N VAL A 101 35.84 6.40 5.52
CA VAL A 101 36.10 5.31 4.57
C VAL A 101 36.83 4.18 5.29
N ASN A 102 36.19 3.01 5.35
CA ASN A 102 36.73 1.82 6.02
C ASN A 102 36.80 0.64 5.04
N LEU A 103 37.76 -0.26 5.25
CA LEU A 103 37.80 -1.56 4.57
C LEU A 103 36.49 -2.30 4.83
N SER A 104 35.98 -2.96 3.80
CA SER A 104 34.72 -3.68 3.87
C SER A 104 34.75 -4.94 3.02
N THR A 105 33.91 -5.90 3.37
CA THR A 105 33.55 -6.98 2.47
C THR A 105 32.63 -6.45 1.37
N LYS A 106 32.56 -7.13 0.23
CA LYS A 106 31.65 -6.80 -0.88
C LYS A 106 30.23 -6.45 -0.38
N PRO A 107 29.65 -5.31 -0.80
CA PRO A 107 28.30 -4.91 -0.39
C PRO A 107 27.27 -5.97 -0.79
N GLN A 108 26.47 -6.39 0.18
CA GLN A 108 25.43 -7.40 0.00
C GLN A 108 24.19 -6.89 -0.76
N SER A 109 24.20 -5.65 -1.24
CA SER A 109 23.02 -5.01 -1.88
C SER A 109 23.05 -5.00 -3.40
N ILE A 110 23.89 -5.82 -4.03
CA ILE A 110 23.39 -6.50 -5.23
C ILE A 110 22.35 -7.44 -4.66
N GLN A 111 21.06 -7.25 -4.95
CA GLN A 111 20.03 -8.26 -4.70
C GLN A 111 20.69 -9.59 -5.00
N LYS A 112 20.93 -10.44 -3.98
CA LYS A 112 21.48 -11.76 -4.23
C LYS A 112 20.42 -12.47 -5.05
N MET A 113 20.48 -12.31 -6.38
CA MET A 113 19.67 -13.11 -7.27
C MET A 113 20.17 -14.51 -7.01
N LEU A 114 19.28 -15.31 -6.43
CA LEU A 114 19.54 -16.72 -6.24
C LEU A 114 19.87 -17.28 -7.63
N LYS A 115 21.06 -17.85 -7.75
CA LYS A 115 21.63 -18.47 -8.93
C LYS A 115 20.74 -19.62 -9.42
N PRO A 116 20.91 -20.09 -10.66
CA PRO A 116 20.09 -21.18 -11.23
C PRO A 116 20.00 -22.44 -10.35
N LYS A 117 21.06 -22.76 -9.59
CA LYS A 117 21.06 -23.89 -8.66
C LYS A 117 20.12 -23.71 -7.46
N GLU A 118 20.03 -22.50 -6.92
CA GLU A 118 19.11 -22.17 -5.83
C GLU A 118 17.66 -22.23 -6.31
N MET A 119 17.40 -21.80 -7.56
CA MET A 119 16.09 -21.94 -8.21
C MET A 119 15.70 -23.41 -8.38
N LEU A 120 16.65 -24.28 -8.74
CA LEU A 120 16.38 -25.72 -8.89
C LEU A 120 15.97 -26.35 -7.57
N THR A 121 16.61 -25.99 -6.45
CA THR A 121 16.23 -26.47 -5.12
C THR A 121 14.82 -26.04 -4.75
N LEU A 122 14.46 -24.78 -5.03
CA LEU A 122 13.10 -24.26 -4.81
C LEU A 122 12.06 -25.03 -5.62
N ASN A 123 12.35 -25.32 -6.89
CA ASN A 123 11.45 -26.10 -7.75
C ASN A 123 11.22 -27.53 -7.24
N LYS A 124 12.26 -28.20 -6.68
CA LYS A 124 12.11 -29.54 -6.08
C LYS A 124 11.21 -29.55 -4.85
N ARG A 125 11.10 -28.41 -4.18
CA ARG A 125 10.28 -28.20 -2.97
C ARG A 125 8.87 -27.73 -3.28
N TYR A 126 8.52 -27.61 -4.56
CA TYR A 126 7.19 -27.22 -5.02
C TYR A 126 6.37 -28.46 -5.37
N ASP A 127 5.21 -28.60 -4.73
CA ASP A 127 4.19 -29.57 -5.06
C ASP A 127 3.21 -28.94 -6.06
N VAL A 128 3.23 -29.43 -7.29
CA VAL A 128 2.37 -28.95 -8.39
C VAL A 128 0.89 -29.26 -8.13
N CYS A 129 0.58 -30.40 -7.51
CA CYS A 129 -0.80 -30.84 -7.27
C CYS A 129 -1.47 -29.99 -6.19
N GLN A 130 -0.73 -29.66 -5.14
CA GLN A 130 -1.23 -28.84 -4.03
C GLN A 130 -0.96 -27.33 -4.22
N GLN A 131 -0.24 -26.96 -5.28
CA GLN A 131 0.26 -25.59 -5.51
C GLN A 131 0.94 -25.05 -4.24
N ALA A 132 1.78 -25.88 -3.63
CA ALA A 132 2.36 -25.66 -2.31
C ALA A 132 3.89 -25.63 -2.39
N LEU A 133 4.51 -24.60 -1.80
CA LEU A 133 5.96 -24.46 -1.76
C LEU A 133 6.49 -24.68 -0.33
N ASP A 134 7.35 -25.68 -0.18
CA ASP A 134 7.93 -26.04 1.12
C ASP A 134 9.33 -25.45 1.35
N LEU A 135 9.39 -24.34 2.08
CA LEU A 135 10.64 -23.69 2.51
C LEU A 135 10.99 -24.00 3.96
N GLN A 136 10.43 -25.06 4.54
CA GLN A 136 10.78 -25.45 5.91
C GLN A 136 12.29 -25.68 6.04
N ARG A 137 12.88 -25.08 7.08
CA ARG A 137 14.31 -25.23 7.42
C ARG A 137 15.23 -25.06 6.21
N LEU A 138 14.92 -24.13 5.29
CA LEU A 138 15.56 -24.01 3.98
C LEU A 138 17.09 -23.96 4.06
N ARG A 139 17.63 -23.26 5.08
CA ARG A 139 19.08 -23.18 5.34
C ARG A 139 19.78 -24.54 5.43
N PHE A 140 19.07 -25.57 5.88
CA PHE A 140 19.58 -26.91 6.12
C PHE A 140 19.20 -27.90 5.02
N ASP A 141 18.69 -27.41 3.88
CA ASP A 141 18.41 -28.25 2.73
C ASP A 141 19.68 -28.99 2.27
N PRO A 142 19.63 -30.33 2.07
CA PRO A 142 20.81 -31.10 1.69
C PRO A 142 21.49 -30.63 0.41
N ASP A 143 20.73 -30.19 -0.60
CA ASP A 143 21.29 -29.69 -1.86
C ASP A 143 21.98 -28.34 -1.64
N LEU A 144 21.42 -27.44 -0.81
CA LEU A 144 22.06 -26.16 -0.51
C LEU A 144 23.34 -26.34 0.32
N VAL A 145 23.27 -27.20 1.35
CA VAL A 145 24.43 -27.51 2.22
C VAL A 145 25.55 -28.13 1.41
N LYS A 146 25.25 -29.11 0.54
CA LYS A 146 26.22 -29.76 -0.35
C LYS A 146 26.98 -28.77 -1.24
N HIS A 147 26.33 -27.69 -1.64
CA HIS A 147 26.91 -26.68 -2.52
C HIS A 147 27.46 -25.45 -1.76
N HIS A 148 27.54 -25.51 -0.42
CA HIS A 148 27.96 -24.40 0.43
C HIS A 148 27.14 -23.12 0.21
N ILE A 149 25.85 -23.28 -0.06
CA ILE A 149 24.91 -22.18 -0.25
C ILE A 149 24.14 -21.95 1.05
N ASP A 150 24.22 -20.74 1.57
CA ASP A 150 23.53 -20.35 2.80
C ASP A 150 22.40 -19.35 2.48
N ILE A 151 21.15 -19.83 2.55
CA ILE A 151 19.94 -19.02 2.41
C ILE A 151 19.36 -18.78 3.81
N ILE A 152 19.45 -17.55 4.29
CA ILE A 152 18.99 -17.16 5.64
C ILE A 152 17.74 -16.30 5.49
N LEU A 153 16.56 -16.94 5.49
CA LEU A 153 15.28 -16.27 5.25
C LEU A 153 14.93 -15.19 6.29
N ASN A 154 15.52 -15.24 7.49
CA ASN A 154 15.39 -14.17 8.49
C ASN A 154 16.04 -12.84 8.04
N GLN A 155 16.89 -12.85 7.00
CA GLN A 155 17.46 -11.62 6.45
C GLN A 155 16.60 -11.11 5.27
N ARG A 156 16.30 -9.80 5.31
CA ARG A 156 15.39 -9.13 4.37
C ARG A 156 15.76 -9.32 2.90
N ASN A 157 17.06 -9.29 2.59
CA ASN A 157 17.58 -9.47 1.23
C ASN A 157 17.31 -10.87 0.67
N TYR A 158 17.52 -11.92 1.48
CA TYR A 158 17.24 -13.30 1.10
C TYR A 158 15.74 -13.56 0.97
N MET A 159 14.94 -13.01 1.88
CA MET A 159 13.48 -13.10 1.76
C MET A 159 12.99 -12.41 0.48
N ALA A 160 13.43 -11.17 0.22
CA ALA A 160 13.04 -10.44 -0.98
C ALA A 160 13.45 -11.15 -2.28
N ALA A 161 14.64 -11.76 -2.31
CA ALA A 161 15.09 -12.56 -3.45
C ALA A 161 14.23 -13.82 -3.64
N THR A 162 13.87 -14.49 -2.55
CA THR A 162 12.99 -15.67 -2.55
C THR A 162 11.61 -15.31 -3.07
N LEU A 163 11.01 -14.21 -2.59
CA LEU A 163 9.70 -13.75 -3.07
C LEU A 163 9.70 -13.38 -4.56
N LYS A 164 10.80 -12.81 -5.08
CA LYS A 164 10.94 -12.54 -6.52
C LYS A 164 10.97 -13.82 -7.37
N ILE A 165 11.47 -14.92 -6.82
CA ILE A 165 11.45 -16.21 -7.51
C ILE A 165 10.06 -16.80 -7.47
N ILE A 166 9.37 -16.67 -6.33
CA ILE A 166 7.98 -17.09 -6.20
C ILE A 166 7.10 -16.39 -7.23
N GLU A 167 7.20 -15.07 -7.34
CA GLU A 167 6.49 -14.26 -8.33
C GLU A 167 6.70 -14.78 -9.77
N ARG A 168 7.94 -15.14 -10.11
CA ARG A 168 8.32 -15.53 -11.48
C ARG A 168 7.98 -16.98 -11.81
N ASN A 169 8.17 -17.89 -10.85
CA ASN A 169 8.14 -19.32 -11.10
C ASN A 169 6.86 -20.00 -10.59
N PHE A 170 6.20 -19.42 -9.59
CA PHE A 170 5.03 -20.01 -8.93
C PHE A 170 3.88 -18.98 -8.84
N PRO A 171 3.40 -18.41 -9.96
CA PRO A 171 2.36 -17.38 -9.94
C PRO A 171 1.01 -17.89 -9.40
N GLU A 172 0.78 -19.20 -9.46
CA GLU A 172 -0.43 -19.87 -8.96
C GLU A 172 -0.26 -20.44 -7.53
N LEU A 173 0.77 -20.01 -6.78
CA LEU A 173 1.04 -20.52 -5.43
C LEU A 173 -0.15 -20.27 -4.48
N LEU A 174 -0.67 -21.34 -3.88
CA LEU A 174 -1.76 -21.28 -2.89
C LEU A 174 -1.26 -21.49 -1.46
N SER A 175 -0.20 -22.27 -1.26
CA SER A 175 0.30 -22.61 0.08
C SER A 175 1.81 -22.36 0.20
N LEU A 176 2.22 -21.63 1.23
CA LEU A 176 3.62 -21.34 1.52
C LEU A 176 4.00 -21.82 2.91
N ASN A 177 5.00 -22.70 2.99
CA ASN A 177 5.55 -23.16 4.26
C ASN A 177 6.88 -22.49 4.59
N LEU A 178 6.91 -21.70 5.67
CA LEU A 178 8.10 -21.04 6.23
C LEU A 178 8.44 -21.56 7.63
N CYS A 179 7.99 -22.77 7.97
CA CYS A 179 8.23 -23.40 9.27
C CYS A 179 9.72 -23.47 9.62
N ASP A 180 10.06 -23.18 10.88
CA ASP A 180 11.39 -23.36 11.47
C ASP A 180 12.54 -22.72 10.65
N ASN A 181 12.36 -21.45 10.29
CA ASN A 181 13.37 -20.63 9.61
C ASN A 181 14.00 -19.57 10.52
N LYS A 182 13.74 -19.63 11.83
CA LYS A 182 14.19 -18.67 12.85
C LYS A 182 13.83 -17.22 12.50
N LEU A 183 12.62 -17.00 11.96
CA LEU A 183 12.11 -15.66 11.69
C LEU A 183 11.81 -14.96 13.02
N TYR A 184 12.47 -13.85 13.30
CA TYR A 184 12.20 -13.01 14.48
C TYR A 184 11.21 -11.89 14.18
N HIS A 185 11.25 -11.41 12.93
CA HIS A 185 10.40 -10.34 12.40
C HIS A 185 9.94 -10.69 10.99
N LEU A 186 8.78 -10.15 10.59
CA LEU A 186 8.21 -10.32 9.25
C LEU A 186 8.52 -9.16 8.31
N ASP A 187 9.50 -8.29 8.60
CA ASP A 187 9.82 -7.08 7.81
C ASP A 187 10.23 -7.33 6.34
N GLY A 188 10.67 -8.54 6.02
CA GLY A 188 11.02 -8.95 4.66
C GLY A 188 9.92 -9.68 3.91
N LEU A 189 8.83 -10.03 4.58
CA LEU A 189 7.70 -10.75 4.00
C LEU A 189 6.58 -9.88 3.38
N PRO A 190 6.41 -8.56 3.64
CA PRO A 190 5.19 -7.84 3.19
C PRO A 190 4.97 -7.87 1.67
N ASP A 191 6.06 -7.84 0.88
CA ASP A 191 6.01 -7.93 -0.57
C ASP A 191 5.25 -9.17 -1.09
N ILE A 192 5.04 -10.20 -0.26
CA ILE A 192 4.26 -11.38 -0.64
C ILE A 192 2.84 -11.05 -1.05
N ILE A 193 2.27 -9.96 -0.51
CA ILE A 193 0.90 -9.52 -0.81
C ILE A 193 0.77 -9.20 -2.30
N GLU A 194 1.79 -8.59 -2.90
CA GLU A 194 1.82 -8.26 -4.32
C GLU A 194 2.39 -9.42 -5.17
N LYS A 195 3.42 -10.10 -4.66
CA LYS A 195 4.18 -11.12 -5.41
C LYS A 195 3.52 -12.50 -5.46
N ALA A 196 2.65 -12.81 -4.50
CA ALA A 196 1.92 -14.07 -4.43
C ALA A 196 0.52 -13.85 -3.83
N PRO A 197 -0.35 -13.06 -4.50
CA PRO A 197 -1.64 -12.64 -3.96
C PRO A 197 -2.65 -13.78 -3.78
N LYS A 198 -2.39 -14.93 -4.43
CA LYS A 198 -3.25 -16.12 -4.40
C LYS A 198 -2.99 -17.02 -3.19
N VAL A 199 -1.96 -16.74 -2.38
CA VAL A 199 -1.64 -17.53 -1.19
C VAL A 199 -2.79 -17.47 -0.18
N LYS A 200 -3.32 -18.65 0.14
CA LYS A 200 -4.40 -18.90 1.09
C LYS A 200 -3.90 -19.60 2.35
N THR A 201 -2.82 -20.37 2.25
CA THR A 201 -2.24 -21.10 3.39
C THR A 201 -0.84 -20.59 3.68
N LEU A 202 -0.59 -20.17 4.92
CA LEU A 202 0.72 -19.72 5.35
C LEU A 202 1.14 -20.45 6.63
N ASN A 203 2.30 -21.12 6.60
CA ASN A 203 2.85 -21.76 7.78
C ASN A 203 4.06 -20.99 8.31
N LEU A 204 3.92 -20.38 9.48
CA LEU A 204 4.96 -19.65 10.22
C LEU A 204 5.33 -20.37 11.53
N SER A 205 4.90 -21.61 11.74
CA SER A 205 5.17 -22.37 12.96
C SER A 205 6.67 -22.54 13.26
N LYS A 206 7.00 -22.76 14.53
CA LYS A 206 8.36 -23.01 15.04
C LYS A 206 9.38 -21.90 14.70
N ASN A 207 8.93 -20.68 14.46
CA ASN A 207 9.78 -19.51 14.30
C ASN A 207 10.04 -18.82 15.67
N LYS A 208 10.49 -17.57 15.66
CA LYS A 208 10.86 -16.79 16.85
C LYS A 208 10.08 -15.49 16.97
N LEU A 209 8.86 -15.47 16.43
CA LEU A 209 7.97 -14.31 16.50
C LEU A 209 7.49 -14.11 17.94
N LYS A 210 7.75 -12.94 18.52
CA LYS A 210 7.44 -12.63 19.93
C LYS A 210 6.11 -11.93 20.15
N SER A 211 5.54 -11.33 19.10
CA SER A 211 4.32 -10.53 19.21
C SER A 211 3.44 -10.72 17.97
N ALA A 212 2.12 -10.72 18.18
CA ALA A 212 1.13 -10.75 17.11
C ALA A 212 1.20 -9.51 16.20
N TRP A 213 1.80 -8.40 16.66
CA TRP A 213 2.03 -7.20 15.84
C TRP A 213 2.77 -7.50 14.54
N GLU A 214 3.67 -8.49 14.54
CA GLU A 214 4.39 -8.93 13.35
C GLU A 214 3.45 -9.36 12.22
N LEU A 215 2.30 -9.96 12.56
CA LEU A 215 1.27 -10.39 11.59
C LEU A 215 0.61 -9.21 10.88
N GLY A 216 0.57 -8.05 11.54
CA GLY A 216 0.09 -6.80 10.94
C GLY A 216 0.83 -6.40 9.66
N LYS A 217 2.09 -6.86 9.50
CA LYS A 217 2.92 -6.62 8.31
C LYS A 217 2.47 -7.42 7.09
N VAL A 218 1.71 -8.50 7.30
CA VAL A 218 1.20 -9.38 6.24
C VAL A 218 -0.34 -9.49 6.23
N LYS A 219 -1.04 -8.60 6.96
CA LYS A 219 -2.51 -8.55 7.06
C LYS A 219 -3.25 -8.40 5.73
N GLY A 220 -2.55 -7.97 4.67
CA GLY A 220 -3.13 -7.85 3.33
C GLY A 220 -3.40 -9.20 2.65
N LEU A 221 -2.86 -10.30 3.17
CA LEU A 221 -3.12 -11.64 2.66
C LEU A 221 -4.54 -12.12 3.04
N LYS A 222 -5.22 -12.74 2.09
CA LYS A 222 -6.55 -13.34 2.28
C LYS A 222 -6.43 -14.81 2.69
N LEU A 223 -5.82 -15.04 3.86
CA LEU A 223 -5.53 -16.39 4.36
C LEU A 223 -6.80 -17.12 4.79
N GLU A 224 -6.89 -18.40 4.41
CA GLU A 224 -7.87 -19.37 4.87
C GLU A 224 -7.28 -20.27 5.97
N GLU A 225 -5.96 -20.54 5.93
CA GLU A 225 -5.26 -21.36 6.91
C GLU A 225 -3.92 -20.74 7.34
N LEU A 226 -3.66 -20.70 8.64
CA LEU A 226 -2.46 -20.13 9.24
C LEU A 226 -1.90 -21.05 10.33
N TRP A 227 -0.58 -21.21 10.36
CA TRP A 227 0.11 -21.94 11.41
C TRP A 227 1.12 -21.04 12.11
N LEU A 228 1.05 -20.97 13.44
CA LEU A 228 1.88 -20.14 14.32
C LEU A 228 2.40 -20.93 15.53
N GLU A 229 1.94 -22.16 15.74
CA GLU A 229 2.37 -23.03 16.84
C GLU A 229 3.90 -23.06 16.99
N GLY A 230 4.39 -23.02 18.24
CA GLY A 230 5.82 -23.04 18.54
C GLY A 230 6.54 -21.70 18.39
N ASN A 231 5.82 -20.60 18.15
CA ASN A 231 6.34 -19.23 18.29
C ASN A 231 6.17 -18.72 19.74
N PRO A 232 7.11 -17.90 20.26
CA PRO A 232 6.97 -17.29 21.58
C PRO A 232 5.69 -16.48 21.78
N LEU A 233 5.15 -15.86 20.72
CA LEU A 233 3.87 -15.13 20.80
C LEU A 233 2.71 -16.01 21.31
N CYS A 234 2.71 -17.32 21.07
CA CYS A 234 1.61 -18.18 21.52
C CYS A 234 1.47 -18.19 23.04
N SER A 235 2.58 -18.02 23.77
CA SER A 235 2.59 -17.93 25.24
C SER A 235 2.15 -16.59 25.81
N THR A 236 1.87 -15.57 24.98
CA THR A 236 1.44 -14.25 25.47
C THR A 236 -0.06 -14.15 25.70
N PHE A 237 -0.84 -15.16 25.30
CA PHE A 237 -2.29 -15.18 25.42
C PHE A 237 -2.73 -15.95 26.66
N SER A 238 -3.79 -15.46 27.33
CA SER A 238 -4.36 -16.08 28.53
C SER A 238 -5.00 -17.44 28.25
N ASP A 239 -5.63 -17.56 27.07
CA ASP A 239 -6.39 -18.72 26.65
C ASP A 239 -6.52 -18.78 25.13
N GLN A 240 -7.05 -19.90 24.63
CA GLN A 240 -7.24 -20.15 23.20
C GLN A 240 -8.23 -19.16 22.55
N SER A 241 -9.23 -18.65 23.28
CA SER A 241 -10.20 -17.70 22.73
C SER A 241 -9.58 -16.33 22.49
N ALA A 242 -8.80 -15.83 23.46
CA ALA A 242 -8.03 -14.59 23.32
C ALA A 242 -7.02 -14.70 22.17
N TYR A 243 -6.37 -15.86 22.03
CA TYR A 243 -5.48 -16.13 20.91
C TYR A 243 -6.20 -16.07 19.56
N VAL A 244 -7.27 -16.83 19.39
CA VAL A 244 -8.07 -16.85 18.14
C VAL A 244 -8.64 -15.46 17.81
N SER A 245 -9.15 -14.73 18.81
CA SER A 245 -9.71 -13.39 18.63
C SER A 245 -8.70 -12.42 18.03
N ILE A 246 -7.50 -12.32 18.63
CA ILE A 246 -6.44 -11.41 18.15
C ILE A 246 -5.95 -11.82 16.76
N ILE A 247 -5.80 -13.11 16.48
CA ILE A 247 -5.39 -13.56 15.13
C ILE A 247 -6.46 -13.21 14.08
N ARG A 248 -7.75 -13.32 14.42
CA ARG A 248 -8.87 -12.95 13.54
C ARG A 248 -8.98 -11.45 13.28
N GLU A 249 -8.51 -10.59 14.18
CA GLU A 249 -8.40 -9.15 13.89
C GLU A 249 -7.46 -8.88 12.71
N TYR A 250 -6.39 -9.68 12.56
CA TYR A 250 -5.48 -9.57 11.43
C TYR A 250 -5.98 -10.31 10.18
N PHE A 251 -6.63 -11.47 10.35
CA PHE A 251 -7.14 -12.30 9.24
C PHE A 251 -8.61 -12.70 9.46
N PRO A 252 -9.58 -11.81 9.15
CA PRO A 252 -11.00 -12.06 9.43
C PRO A 252 -11.61 -13.24 8.67
N LYS A 253 -10.99 -13.64 7.54
CA LYS A 253 -11.45 -14.76 6.68
C LYS A 253 -10.82 -16.10 7.04
N LEU A 254 -10.06 -16.16 8.12
CA LEU A 254 -9.33 -17.36 8.52
C LEU A 254 -10.30 -18.46 8.99
N LEU A 255 -10.20 -19.63 8.35
CA LEU A 255 -11.02 -20.82 8.63
C LEU A 255 -10.28 -21.81 9.53
N ARG A 256 -8.95 -21.88 9.43
CA ARG A 256 -8.12 -22.82 10.20
C ARG A 256 -6.92 -22.13 10.82
N LEU A 257 -6.69 -22.38 12.11
CA LEU A 257 -5.52 -21.90 12.84
C LEU A 257 -4.87 -23.08 13.57
N ASP A 258 -3.58 -23.31 13.33
CA ASP A 258 -2.81 -24.41 13.93
C ASP A 258 -3.48 -25.79 13.76
N GLY A 259 -4.07 -26.01 12.58
CA GLY A 259 -4.80 -27.24 12.25
C GLY A 259 -6.21 -27.34 12.83
N GLN A 260 -6.60 -26.46 13.76
CA GLN A 260 -7.94 -26.41 14.34
C GLN A 260 -8.88 -25.63 13.42
N GLU A 261 -10.06 -26.21 13.15
CA GLU A 261 -11.13 -25.53 12.44
C GLU A 261 -11.78 -24.49 13.35
N LEU A 262 -11.84 -23.24 12.87
CA LEU A 262 -12.44 -22.15 13.60
C LEU A 262 -13.91 -22.03 13.20
N ALA A 263 -14.79 -21.87 14.18
CA ALA A 263 -16.20 -21.59 13.92
C ALA A 263 -16.33 -20.43 12.92
N SER A 264 -17.12 -20.58 11.86
CA SER A 264 -17.29 -19.54 10.84
C SER A 264 -17.47 -18.18 11.51
N PRO A 265 -16.77 -17.13 11.07
CA PRO A 265 -16.84 -15.84 11.73
C PRO A 265 -18.31 -15.47 11.90
N ILE A 266 -18.75 -15.33 13.15
CA ILE A 266 -20.09 -14.85 13.44
C ILE A 266 -20.11 -13.46 12.84
N ILE A 267 -20.88 -13.28 11.76
CA ILE A 267 -21.18 -11.96 11.20
C ILE A 267 -22.11 -11.29 12.22
N ILE A 268 -21.57 -10.89 13.37
CA ILE A 268 -22.19 -9.86 14.19
C ILE A 268 -21.94 -8.60 13.41
N GLY A 269 -22.98 -8.12 12.73
CA GLY A 269 -22.94 -6.94 11.87
C GLY A 269 -22.49 -5.71 12.65
N ILE A 270 -21.18 -5.50 12.70
CA ILE A 270 -20.57 -4.18 12.79
C ILE A 270 -20.00 -3.97 11.39
N GLU A 271 -20.87 -3.52 10.48
CA GLU A 271 -20.49 -3.07 9.16
C GLU A 271 -19.58 -1.85 9.32
N ALA A 272 -18.26 -2.04 9.22
CA ALA A 272 -17.44 -1.02 8.60
C ALA A 272 -17.99 -0.83 7.16
N PRO A 273 -18.18 0.41 6.68
CA PRO A 273 -18.94 0.66 5.45
C PRO A 273 -18.34 -0.16 4.32
N GLU A 274 -19.17 -1.02 3.72
CA GLU A 274 -18.77 -1.78 2.54
C GLU A 274 -18.16 -0.81 1.53
N ILE A 275 -16.92 -1.10 1.14
CA ILE A 275 -16.38 -0.62 -0.13
C ILE A 275 -17.44 -0.94 -1.18
N ILE A 276 -17.98 0.13 -1.76
CA ILE A 276 -19.04 0.19 -2.75
C ILE A 276 -18.99 -1.08 -3.61
N LYS A 277 -19.98 -1.97 -3.39
CA LYS A 277 -20.28 -3.03 -4.35
C LYS A 277 -20.40 -2.35 -5.71
N PRO A 278 -19.80 -2.87 -6.79
CA PRO A 278 -20.01 -2.28 -8.12
C PRO A 278 -21.52 -2.15 -8.31
N CYS A 279 -22.00 -0.95 -8.67
CA CYS A 279 -23.42 -0.63 -8.86
C CYS A 279 -24.04 -1.71 -9.75
N LYS A 280 -24.61 -2.74 -9.13
CA LYS A 280 -25.47 -3.70 -9.78
C LYS A 280 -26.83 -3.04 -9.80
N GLU A 281 -27.45 -2.99 -10.97
CA GLU A 281 -28.87 -2.63 -11.11
C GLU A 281 -29.66 -3.38 -10.02
N SER A 282 -30.04 -2.65 -8.98
CA SER A 282 -30.61 -3.24 -7.77
C SER A 282 -32.14 -3.29 -7.83
N TYR A 283 -32.70 -3.24 -9.04
CA TYR A 283 -34.13 -3.22 -9.25
C TYR A 283 -34.76 -4.53 -8.75
N LYS A 284 -35.40 -4.46 -7.58
CA LYS A 284 -36.21 -5.55 -6.99
C LYS A 284 -37.72 -5.31 -7.17
N GLY A 285 -38.12 -4.34 -7.98
CA GLY A 285 -39.54 -4.01 -8.23
C GLY A 285 -40.19 -4.88 -9.31
N SER A 286 -41.49 -4.68 -9.55
CA SER A 286 -42.23 -5.35 -10.62
C SER A 286 -41.94 -4.74 -12.00
N GLU A 287 -41.75 -5.56 -13.04
CA GLU A 287 -41.50 -5.10 -14.43
C GLU A 287 -42.56 -4.11 -14.95
N THR A 288 -43.79 -4.20 -14.45
CA THR A 288 -44.87 -3.24 -14.74
C THR A 288 -44.55 -1.83 -14.23
N ILE A 289 -43.99 -1.74 -13.03
CA ILE A 289 -43.60 -0.46 -12.40
C ILE A 289 -42.37 0.10 -13.09
N LYS A 290 -41.40 -0.76 -13.43
CA LYS A 290 -40.24 -0.36 -14.23
C LYS A 290 -40.68 0.30 -15.54
N SER A 291 -41.59 -0.36 -16.26
CA SER A 291 -42.15 0.15 -17.52
C SER A 291 -42.90 1.48 -17.32
N LEU A 292 -43.71 1.60 -16.26
CA LEU A 292 -44.43 2.84 -15.92
C LEU A 292 -43.47 4.00 -15.59
N VAL A 293 -42.42 3.72 -14.81
CA VAL A 293 -41.41 4.71 -14.44
C VAL A 293 -40.62 5.17 -15.64
N LEU A 294 -40.17 4.24 -16.50
CA LEU A 294 -39.47 4.58 -17.73
C LEU A 294 -40.36 5.43 -18.64
N GLN A 295 -41.62 5.05 -18.82
CA GLN A 295 -42.58 5.84 -19.61
C GLN A 295 -42.78 7.25 -19.01
N PHE A 296 -42.90 7.35 -17.69
CA PHE A 296 -42.99 8.65 -17.02
C PHE A 296 -41.75 9.51 -17.25
N LEU A 297 -40.55 8.96 -17.07
CA LEU A 297 -39.29 9.69 -17.26
C LEU A 297 -39.11 10.14 -18.71
N LEU A 298 -39.42 9.28 -19.68
CA LEU A 298 -39.42 9.61 -21.10
C LEU A 298 -40.32 10.83 -21.38
N GLN A 299 -41.56 10.82 -20.89
CA GLN A 299 -42.50 11.92 -21.11
C GLN A 299 -42.11 13.19 -20.35
N TYR A 300 -41.63 13.05 -19.11
CA TYR A 300 -41.19 14.18 -18.30
C TYR A 300 -40.02 14.91 -18.96
N TYR A 301 -38.96 14.19 -19.33
CA TYR A 301 -37.76 14.79 -19.92
C TYR A 301 -37.97 15.27 -21.35
N LEU A 302 -38.88 14.65 -22.10
CA LEU A 302 -39.33 15.17 -23.40
C LEU A 302 -39.90 16.59 -23.27
N ILE A 303 -40.70 16.85 -22.24
CA ILE A 303 -41.24 18.19 -21.95
C ILE A 303 -40.14 19.08 -21.35
N TYR A 304 -39.31 18.55 -20.45
CA TYR A 304 -38.28 19.32 -19.75
C TYR A 304 -37.19 19.87 -20.69
N ASP A 305 -36.80 19.10 -21.70
CA ASP A 305 -35.78 19.48 -22.69
C ASP A 305 -36.37 20.26 -23.88
N SER A 306 -37.69 20.40 -23.93
CA SER A 306 -38.34 21.25 -24.93
C SER A 306 -38.09 22.74 -24.65
N GLU A 307 -38.43 23.58 -25.62
CA GLU A 307 -38.29 25.04 -25.45
C GLU A 307 -39.24 25.62 -24.40
N ASP A 308 -40.35 24.94 -24.13
CA ASP A 308 -41.40 25.38 -23.22
C ASP A 308 -41.73 24.30 -22.17
N ARG A 309 -41.35 24.59 -20.91
CA ARG A 309 -41.57 23.69 -19.78
C ARG A 309 -42.98 23.79 -19.18
N THR A 310 -43.89 24.61 -19.73
CA THR A 310 -45.26 24.78 -19.21
C THR A 310 -46.07 23.49 -19.16
N GLY A 311 -45.80 22.53 -20.06
CA GLY A 311 -46.44 21.21 -20.08
C GLY A 311 -46.31 20.43 -18.76
N LEU A 312 -45.29 20.76 -17.95
CA LEU A 312 -45.07 20.16 -16.63
C LEU A 312 -46.15 20.54 -15.60
N LEU A 313 -46.97 21.57 -15.85
CA LEU A 313 -48.10 21.92 -14.97
C LEU A 313 -49.11 20.78 -14.80
N SER A 314 -49.23 19.91 -15.81
CA SER A 314 -50.11 18.74 -15.77
C SER A 314 -49.53 17.58 -14.95
N VAL A 315 -48.21 17.60 -14.71
CA VAL A 315 -47.47 16.55 -14.02
C VAL A 315 -47.40 16.80 -12.51
N TYR A 316 -47.20 18.06 -12.10
CA TYR A 316 -47.05 18.42 -10.69
C TYR A 316 -48.41 18.55 -9.97
N HIS A 317 -48.50 17.97 -8.78
CA HIS A 317 -49.63 18.15 -7.88
C HIS A 317 -49.74 19.62 -7.40
N ASP A 318 -50.95 20.11 -7.11
CA ASP A 318 -51.20 21.51 -6.72
C ASP A 318 -50.40 21.97 -5.49
N LYS A 319 -50.07 21.03 -4.60
CA LYS A 319 -49.26 21.24 -3.38
C LYS A 319 -47.88 20.58 -3.47
N ALA A 320 -47.37 20.34 -4.67
CA ALA A 320 -46.02 19.80 -4.84
C ALA A 320 -44.97 20.77 -4.29
N CYS A 321 -43.84 20.21 -3.85
CA CYS A 321 -42.70 20.96 -3.35
C CYS A 321 -41.48 20.66 -4.24
N PHE A 322 -40.67 21.68 -4.52
CA PHE A 322 -39.42 21.55 -5.27
C PHE A 322 -38.30 22.36 -4.60
N SER A 323 -37.10 21.80 -4.59
CA SER A 323 -35.89 22.52 -4.23
C SER A 323 -34.70 21.99 -5.03
N LEU A 324 -33.81 22.89 -5.42
CA LEU A 324 -32.56 22.57 -6.09
C LEU A 324 -31.40 22.58 -5.08
N THR A 325 -30.38 21.76 -5.26
CA THR A 325 -29.14 21.84 -4.48
C THR A 325 -27.97 21.56 -5.39
N ILE A 326 -26.95 22.42 -5.36
CA ILE A 326 -25.66 22.17 -6.00
C ILE A 326 -24.59 21.92 -4.93
N THR A 327 -23.65 21.05 -5.25
CA THR A 327 -22.45 20.79 -4.44
C THR A 327 -21.25 21.49 -5.07
N LEU A 328 -20.47 22.20 -4.27
CA LEU A 328 -19.20 22.76 -4.69
C LEU A 328 -18.08 21.91 -4.08
N ASN A 329 -17.20 21.38 -4.91
CA ASN A 329 -15.95 20.79 -4.43
C ASN A 329 -14.91 21.91 -4.28
N PRO A 330 -14.35 22.12 -3.08
CA PRO A 330 -13.38 23.18 -2.83
C PRO A 330 -12.01 22.93 -3.48
N GLU A 331 -11.78 21.74 -4.05
CA GLU A 331 -10.54 21.35 -4.72
C GLU A 331 -10.57 21.57 -6.24
N ASP A 332 -11.71 21.97 -6.82
CA ASP A 332 -11.80 22.22 -8.26
C ASP A 332 -11.15 23.58 -8.63
N PRO A 333 -10.16 23.61 -9.53
CA PRO A 333 -9.37 24.81 -9.83
C PRO A 333 -10.05 25.82 -10.78
N GLU A 334 -11.26 25.53 -11.29
CA GLU A 334 -11.99 26.39 -12.22
C GLU A 334 -13.20 27.10 -11.59
N PRO A 335 -13.57 28.32 -12.04
CA PRO A 335 -14.84 28.95 -11.64
C PRO A 335 -16.00 28.02 -12.02
N SER A 336 -16.78 27.59 -11.03
CA SER A 336 -17.76 26.52 -11.20
C SER A 336 -18.74 26.84 -12.35
N SER A 337 -18.81 25.96 -13.35
CA SER A 337 -19.79 26.03 -14.46
C SER A 337 -21.26 26.07 -14.00
N LEU A 338 -21.50 25.90 -12.70
CA LEU A 338 -22.79 25.87 -12.01
C LEU A 338 -23.25 27.23 -11.47
N GLU A 339 -22.55 28.34 -11.74
CA GLU A 339 -22.90 29.69 -11.27
C GLU A 339 -24.38 30.06 -11.50
N LYS A 340 -24.94 29.66 -12.66
CA LYS A 340 -26.34 29.94 -13.04
C LYS A 340 -27.36 29.31 -12.08
N TYR A 341 -26.98 28.25 -11.37
CA TYR A 341 -27.82 27.51 -10.44
C TYR A 341 -27.63 27.96 -8.98
N PHE A 342 -26.61 28.80 -8.70
CA PHE A 342 -26.23 29.17 -7.34
C PHE A 342 -27.34 29.92 -6.60
N LYS A 343 -28.10 30.77 -7.31
CA LYS A 343 -29.18 31.58 -6.74
C LYS A 343 -30.33 30.76 -6.17
N ASP A 344 -30.57 29.58 -6.74
CA ASP A 344 -31.68 28.70 -6.37
C ASP A 344 -31.24 27.50 -5.51
N SER A 345 -29.94 27.40 -5.19
CA SER A 345 -29.39 26.29 -4.42
C SER A 345 -29.77 26.35 -2.94
N ARG A 346 -30.39 25.28 -2.45
CA ARG A 346 -30.90 25.12 -1.08
C ARG A 346 -30.11 24.08 -0.29
N ASN A 347 -28.86 24.38 0.04
CA ASN A 347 -28.07 23.52 0.93
C ASN A 347 -28.31 23.89 2.41
N ILE A 348 -29.14 23.12 3.13
CA ILE A 348 -29.50 23.36 4.54
C ILE A 348 -28.28 23.29 5.49
N LYS A 349 -27.21 22.57 5.10
CA LYS A 349 -25.95 22.54 5.85
C LYS A 349 -25.29 23.91 5.86
N ASN A 350 -25.29 24.60 4.72
CA ASN A 350 -24.61 25.89 4.52
C ASN A 350 -25.50 27.08 4.87
N ILE A 351 -26.77 27.06 4.48
CA ILE A 351 -27.72 28.14 4.72
C ILE A 351 -28.23 28.06 6.15
N LYS A 352 -27.92 29.07 6.99
CA LYS A 352 -28.39 29.13 8.39
C LYS A 352 -29.67 29.93 8.59
N ASP A 353 -29.96 30.90 7.72
CA ASP A 353 -31.16 31.75 7.82
C ASP A 353 -32.45 30.95 7.56
N PRO A 354 -33.39 30.84 8.53
CA PRO A 354 -34.67 30.18 8.36
C PRO A 354 -35.55 30.80 7.27
N ARG A 355 -35.49 32.12 7.07
CA ARG A 355 -36.32 32.81 6.06
C ARG A 355 -35.87 32.43 4.65
N LEU A 356 -34.56 32.47 4.42
CA LEU A 356 -33.97 32.05 3.14
C LEU A 356 -34.23 30.56 2.85
N ARG A 357 -34.22 29.69 3.88
CA ARG A 357 -34.56 28.26 3.73
C ARG A 357 -36.00 28.02 3.27
N ILE A 358 -36.94 28.88 3.69
CA ILE A 358 -38.34 28.83 3.26
C ILE A 358 -38.45 29.38 1.84
N GLN A 359 -37.82 30.52 1.54
CA GLN A 359 -37.88 31.17 0.22
C GLN A 359 -37.32 30.30 -0.93
N LEU A 360 -36.29 29.50 -0.65
CA LEU A 360 -35.67 28.61 -1.64
C LEU A 360 -36.45 27.30 -1.86
N LEU A 361 -37.49 27.04 -1.06
CA LEU A 361 -38.42 25.94 -1.30
C LEU A 361 -39.59 26.46 -2.11
N LYS A 362 -39.81 25.90 -3.32
CA LYS A 362 -40.96 26.24 -4.16
C LYS A 362 -42.13 25.38 -3.74
N HIS A 363 -43.28 26.01 -3.52
CA HIS A 363 -44.48 25.34 -3.04
C HIS A 363 -45.63 25.68 -3.98
N THR A 364 -46.24 24.66 -4.58
CA THR A 364 -47.24 24.69 -5.67
C THR A 364 -46.66 24.46 -7.05
N LYS A 365 -47.42 23.75 -7.90
CA LYS A 365 -47.02 23.42 -9.27
C LYS A 365 -46.65 24.64 -10.13
N ARG A 366 -47.26 25.80 -9.91
CA ARG A 366 -46.96 27.03 -10.65
C ARG A 366 -45.57 27.55 -10.28
N GLU A 367 -45.28 27.71 -9.00
CA GLU A 367 -43.96 28.15 -8.54
C GLU A 367 -42.84 27.20 -9.00
N ILE A 368 -43.13 25.90 -9.05
CA ILE A 368 -42.20 24.89 -9.56
C ILE A 368 -41.92 25.14 -11.05
N VAL A 369 -42.95 25.18 -11.89
CA VAL A 369 -42.79 25.31 -13.34
C VAL A 369 -42.19 26.66 -13.74
N ASP A 370 -42.55 27.74 -13.03
CA ASP A 370 -41.94 29.05 -13.23
C ASP A 370 -40.43 29.00 -12.91
N SER A 371 -40.06 28.36 -11.81
CA SER A 371 -38.65 28.18 -11.43
C SER A 371 -37.90 27.31 -12.44
N LEU A 372 -38.50 26.20 -12.88
CA LEU A 372 -37.91 25.33 -13.89
C LEU A 372 -37.75 26.04 -15.23
N SER A 373 -38.68 26.90 -15.64
CA SER A 373 -38.59 27.63 -16.91
C SER A 373 -37.41 28.62 -16.96
N VAL A 374 -36.94 29.10 -15.81
CA VAL A 374 -35.79 30.03 -15.72
C VAL A 374 -34.45 29.29 -15.73
N LEU A 375 -34.44 27.99 -15.43
CA LEU A 375 -33.21 27.19 -15.46
C LEU A 375 -32.68 27.03 -16.90
N PRO A 376 -31.36 26.88 -17.10
CA PRO A 376 -30.76 26.64 -18.41
C PRO A 376 -31.43 25.48 -19.17
N ARG A 377 -31.39 25.56 -20.51
CA ARG A 377 -31.83 24.48 -21.38
C ARG A 377 -30.93 23.26 -21.20
N THR A 378 -31.51 22.08 -21.31
CA THR A 378 -30.88 20.79 -21.08
C THR A 378 -31.19 19.84 -22.21
N GLN A 379 -30.37 18.80 -22.34
CA GLN A 379 -30.64 17.64 -23.19
C GLN A 379 -30.18 16.41 -22.43
N HIS A 380 -31.10 15.51 -22.14
CA HIS A 380 -30.83 14.31 -21.34
C HIS A 380 -30.69 13.08 -22.22
N ASP A 381 -29.61 12.32 -22.03
CA ASP A 381 -29.44 11.01 -22.67
C ASP A 381 -30.17 9.93 -21.86
N LEU A 382 -31.40 9.62 -22.27
CA LEU A 382 -32.28 8.69 -21.54
C LEU A 382 -31.76 7.24 -21.54
N ASN A 383 -30.78 6.90 -22.39
CA ASN A 383 -30.20 5.56 -22.46
C ASN A 383 -29.12 5.30 -21.40
N SER A 384 -28.57 6.35 -20.79
CA SER A 384 -27.50 6.24 -19.77
C SER A 384 -28.00 6.36 -18.33
N TYR A 385 -29.31 6.47 -18.13
CA TYR A 385 -29.87 6.64 -16.79
C TYR A 385 -29.84 5.38 -15.96
N VAL A 386 -29.50 5.57 -14.68
CA VAL A 386 -29.72 4.58 -13.63
C VAL A 386 -30.86 5.09 -12.74
N VAL A 387 -31.91 4.29 -12.61
CA VAL A 387 -33.10 4.61 -11.82
C VAL A 387 -33.21 3.63 -10.67
N ASP A 388 -33.21 4.16 -9.46
CA ASP A 388 -33.41 3.37 -8.24
C ASP A 388 -34.83 3.60 -7.72
N LEU A 389 -35.55 2.52 -7.38
CA LEU A 389 -36.86 2.60 -6.73
C LEU A 389 -36.68 2.39 -5.23
N CYS A 390 -36.73 3.47 -4.44
CA CYS A 390 -36.37 3.42 -3.01
C CYS A 390 -37.48 2.83 -2.13
N ILE A 391 -38.73 3.26 -2.34
CA ILE A 391 -39.87 2.86 -1.49
C ILE A 391 -41.12 2.82 -2.36
N GLN A 392 -41.85 1.69 -2.29
CA GLN A 392 -43.19 1.56 -2.85
C GLN A 392 -44.18 1.30 -1.71
N MET A 393 -45.15 2.20 -1.56
CA MET A 393 -46.34 2.00 -0.72
C MET A 393 -47.58 2.02 -1.61
N VAL A 394 -48.72 1.56 -1.09
CA VAL A 394 -49.99 1.41 -1.84
C VAL A 394 -50.44 2.70 -2.54
N SER A 395 -49.96 3.88 -2.11
CA SER A 395 -50.34 5.20 -2.65
C SER A 395 -49.18 6.08 -3.14
N THR A 396 -47.91 5.65 -3.01
CA THR A 396 -46.76 6.54 -3.28
C THR A 396 -45.53 5.75 -3.73
N CYS A 397 -44.82 6.25 -4.76
CA CYS A 397 -43.53 5.74 -5.22
C CYS A 397 -42.46 6.83 -5.12
N PHE A 398 -41.28 6.49 -4.58
CA PHE A 398 -40.12 7.39 -4.51
C PHE A 398 -38.99 6.92 -5.44
N LEU A 399 -38.52 7.84 -6.29
CA LEU A 399 -37.60 7.55 -7.39
C LEU A 399 -36.41 8.55 -7.38
N PRO A 400 -35.24 8.16 -6.85
CA PRO A 400 -33.99 8.82 -7.22
C PRO A 400 -33.52 8.39 -8.62
N GLN A 401 -32.89 9.34 -9.30
CA GLN A 401 -32.38 9.19 -10.65
C GLN A 401 -30.98 9.82 -10.73
N SER A 402 -30.03 9.13 -11.35
CA SER A 402 -28.71 9.66 -11.66
C SER A 402 -28.46 9.69 -13.17
N GLY A 403 -27.88 10.79 -13.64
CA GLY A 403 -27.43 10.98 -15.02
C GLY A 403 -25.90 10.96 -15.12
N PRO A 404 -25.33 10.98 -16.33
CA PRO A 404 -23.89 10.94 -16.54
C PRO A 404 -23.17 12.14 -15.87
N GLU A 405 -22.02 11.86 -15.27
CA GLU A 405 -21.06 12.88 -14.82
C GLU A 405 -20.39 13.48 -16.06
N SER A 406 -20.54 14.79 -16.27
CA SER A 406 -19.93 15.53 -17.38
C SER A 406 -18.44 15.73 -17.20
#